data_AF-A0A1L5KI56-F1
#
_entry.id   AF-A0A1L5KI56-F1
#
_cell.length_a   1.000
_cell.length_b   1.000
_cell.length_c   1.000
_cell.angle_alpha   90.00
_cell.angle_beta   90.00
_cell.angle_gamma   90.00
#
_symmetry.space_group_name_H-M   'P 1'
#
loop_
_entity.id
_entity.type
_entity.pdbx_description
1 polymer ?
#
loop_
_entity_poly.entity_id
_entity_poly.type
_entity_poly.pdbx_seq_one_letter_code
_entity_poly.pdbx_strand_id
1 'polypeptide(L)'
;VASFFMQLFFPDIHRFKDPDAALPEIALYVGGKLFQSIFLCTTFVNTLASGLASHASVSRLLYVMGRDNVFPERIFGYVHPKWRTPALNVIMVGIVALSALFFDLVTATALINFGALVAFTFVNLSVYNHFWRRKGYNKTWKDRFHYLLLPMVGALTVGVLWLNLEATSLTLGLVWAALGLLYLTYLTRR
;
A
#
# COMPACT_ATOMS: atom_id res chain seq x y z
N VAL A 1 10.48 4.15 -21.58
CA VAL A 1 10.80 3.47 -22.86
C VAL A 1 9.69 2.52 -23.28
N ALA A 2 9.30 1.52 -22.48
CA ALA A 2 8.20 0.62 -22.80
C ALA A 2 6.85 1.35 -23.05
N SER A 3 6.50 2.33 -22.22
CA SER A 3 5.26 3.13 -22.39
C SER A 3 5.21 3.93 -23.70
N PHE A 4 6.38 4.38 -24.20
CA PHE A 4 6.46 5.12 -25.46
C PHE A 4 6.15 4.23 -26.66
N PHE A 5 6.72 3.02 -26.71
CA PHE A 5 6.43 2.04 -27.76
C PHE A 5 4.98 1.52 -27.69
N MET A 6 4.43 1.39 -26.49
CA MET A 6 3.04 0.98 -26.29
C MET A 6 2.04 2.03 -26.79
N GLN A 7 2.26 3.32 -26.50
CA GLN A 7 1.43 4.41 -27.01
C GLN A 7 1.53 4.60 -28.53
N LEU A 8 2.69 4.30 -29.12
CA LEU A 8 2.87 4.36 -30.57
C LEU A 8 2.05 3.27 -31.30
N PHE A 9 1.84 2.11 -30.67
CA PHE A 9 1.12 0.97 -31.24
C PHE A 9 -0.37 0.96 -30.90
N PHE A 10 -0.75 1.52 -29.73
CA PHE A 10 -2.13 1.65 -29.27
C PHE A 10 -2.41 3.10 -28.84
N PRO A 11 -2.76 3.99 -29.79
CA PRO A 11 -3.01 5.40 -29.49
C PRO A 11 -4.36 5.66 -28.80
N ASP A 12 -5.33 4.74 -28.90
CA ASP A 12 -6.67 4.89 -28.32
C ASP A 12 -7.10 3.71 -27.45
N ILE A 13 -7.81 4.04 -26.35
CA ILE A 13 -8.30 3.11 -25.31
C ILE A 13 -9.52 2.30 -25.82
N HIS A 14 -10.16 2.73 -26.91
CA HIS A 14 -11.35 2.12 -27.50
C HIS A 14 -11.17 0.68 -28.03
N ARG A 15 -9.93 0.20 -28.14
CA ARG A 15 -9.62 -1.13 -28.68
C ARG A 15 -9.51 -2.23 -27.62
N PHE A 16 -9.53 -1.85 -26.33
CA PHE A 16 -9.53 -2.77 -25.20
C PHE A 16 -10.97 -3.07 -24.79
N LYS A 17 -11.31 -4.35 -24.68
CA LYS A 17 -12.65 -4.77 -24.22
C LYS A 17 -12.80 -4.62 -22.70
N ASP A 18 -11.71 -4.84 -21.96
CA ASP A 18 -11.61 -4.63 -20.52
C ASP A 18 -10.29 -3.88 -20.20
N PRO A 19 -10.36 -2.61 -19.74
CA PRO A 19 -9.18 -1.84 -19.36
C PRO A 19 -8.33 -2.53 -18.28
N ASP A 20 -8.98 -3.28 -17.39
CA ASP A 20 -8.34 -4.00 -16.28
C ASP A 20 -7.54 -5.24 -16.74
N ALA A 21 -7.82 -5.75 -17.95
CA ALA A 21 -7.16 -6.90 -18.56
C ALA A 21 -6.34 -6.54 -19.83
N ALA A 22 -5.95 -5.28 -19.97
CA ALA A 22 -5.22 -4.79 -21.15
C ALA A 22 -3.89 -5.53 -21.38
N LEU A 23 -3.18 -5.92 -20.32
CA LEU A 23 -1.87 -6.58 -20.40
C LEU A 23 -1.91 -7.94 -21.16
N PRO A 24 -2.78 -8.89 -20.81
CA PRO A 24 -3.00 -10.12 -21.59
C PRO A 24 -3.49 -9.89 -23.02
N GLU A 25 -4.34 -8.89 -23.26
CA GLU A 25 -4.84 -8.58 -24.61
C GLU A 25 -3.72 -8.07 -25.52
N ILE A 26 -2.85 -7.18 -25.03
CA ILE A 26 -1.68 -6.69 -25.76
C ILE A 26 -0.72 -7.85 -26.08
N ALA A 27 -0.50 -8.77 -25.13
CA ALA A 27 0.34 -9.95 -25.36
C ALA A 27 -0.23 -10.87 -26.46
N LEU A 28 -1.56 -11.02 -26.53
CA LEU A 28 -2.22 -11.77 -27.60
C LEU A 28 -2.05 -11.08 -28.96
N TYR A 29 -2.18 -9.76 -29.03
CA TYR A 29 -2.02 -9.00 -30.28
C TYR A 29 -0.59 -8.99 -30.82
N VAL A 30 0.42 -8.97 -29.94
CA VAL A 30 1.84 -8.88 -30.34
C VAL A 30 2.48 -10.25 -30.60
N GLY A 31 2.11 -11.29 -29.85
CA GLY A 31 2.83 -12.57 -29.85
C GLY A 31 1.98 -13.82 -30.06
N GLY A 32 0.66 -13.70 -30.24
CA GLY A 32 -0.25 -14.83 -30.41
C GLY A 32 -0.52 -15.62 -29.11
N LYS A 33 -1.28 -16.71 -29.23
CA LYS A 33 -1.84 -17.46 -28.08
C LYS A 33 -0.79 -18.08 -27.15
N LEU A 34 0.34 -18.56 -27.68
CA LEU A 34 1.41 -19.15 -26.85
C LEU A 34 2.06 -18.09 -25.96
N PHE A 35 2.31 -16.90 -26.50
CA PHE A 35 2.90 -15.79 -25.76
C PHE A 35 1.95 -15.28 -24.67
N GLN A 36 0.66 -15.16 -24.99
CA GLN A 36 -0.37 -14.83 -24.00
C GLN A 36 -0.39 -15.81 -22.83
N SER A 37 -0.36 -17.12 -23.09
CA SER A 37 -0.38 -18.14 -22.03
C SER A 37 0.83 -18.06 -21.10
N ILE A 38 2.02 -17.83 -21.65
CA ILE A 38 3.23 -17.66 -20.83
C ILE A 38 3.09 -16.42 -19.94
N PHE A 39 2.66 -15.28 -20.51
CA PHE A 39 2.46 -14.04 -19.76
C PHE A 39 1.40 -14.16 -18.67
N LEU A 40 0.29 -14.85 -18.95
CA LEU A 40 -0.75 -15.12 -17.96
C LEU A 40 -0.21 -15.98 -16.82
N CYS A 41 0.53 -17.05 -17.12
CA CYS A 41 1.16 -17.89 -16.10
C CYS A 41 2.14 -17.10 -15.23
N THR A 42 3.02 -16.29 -15.84
CA THR A 42 3.97 -15.46 -15.09
C THR A 42 3.26 -14.42 -14.22
N THR A 43 2.24 -13.75 -14.75
CA THR A 43 1.46 -12.76 -14.01
C THR A 43 0.73 -13.40 -12.85
N PHE A 44 0.14 -14.58 -13.06
CA PHE A 44 -0.53 -15.34 -12.00
C PHE A 44 0.43 -15.71 -10.87
N VAL A 45 1.61 -16.26 -11.19
CA VAL A 45 2.63 -16.60 -10.20
C VAL A 45 3.12 -15.35 -9.46
N ASN A 46 3.35 -14.24 -10.17
CA ASN A 46 3.76 -12.97 -9.58
C ASN A 46 2.71 -12.41 -8.60
N THR A 47 1.43 -12.42 -8.99
CA THR A 47 0.34 -11.94 -8.16
C THR A 47 0.17 -12.80 -6.90
N LEU A 48 0.28 -14.13 -7.02
CA LEU A 48 0.27 -15.03 -5.86
C LEU A 48 1.45 -14.75 -4.92
N ALA A 49 2.66 -14.60 -5.46
CA ALA A 49 3.85 -14.31 -4.66
C ALA A 49 3.74 -12.97 -3.93
N SER A 50 3.28 -11.92 -4.62
CA SER A 50 3.06 -10.59 -4.04
C SER A 50 1.97 -10.60 -2.95
N GLY A 51 0.88 -11.34 -3.18
CA GLY A 51 -0.19 -11.52 -2.21
C GLY A 51 0.31 -12.18 -0.92
N LEU A 52 1.08 -13.27 -1.03
CA LEU A 52 1.68 -13.95 0.12
C LEU A 52 2.68 -13.06 0.87
N ALA A 53 3.53 -12.33 0.14
CA ALA A 53 4.49 -11.40 0.74
C ALA A 53 3.78 -10.26 1.50
N SER A 54 2.71 -9.72 0.94
CA SER A 54 1.89 -8.67 1.56
C SER A 54 1.18 -9.19 2.80
N HIS A 55 0.59 -10.38 2.73
CA HIS A 55 -0.09 -11.04 3.86
C HIS A 55 0.85 -11.28 5.05
N ALA A 56 2.07 -11.76 4.76
CA ALA A 56 3.11 -11.94 5.78
C ALA A 56 3.58 -10.60 6.38
N SER A 57 3.68 -9.54 5.57
CA SER A 57 4.11 -8.22 6.03
C SER A 57 3.10 -7.57 6.97
N VAL A 58 1.80 -7.61 6.62
CA VAL A 58 0.73 -7.08 7.48
C VAL A 58 0.64 -7.83 8.81
N SER A 59 0.76 -9.17 8.76
CA SER A 59 0.74 -10.00 9.98
C SER A 59 1.87 -9.65 10.96
N ARG A 60 3.06 -9.28 10.44
CA ARG A 60 4.18 -8.80 11.25
C ARG A 60 3.95 -7.41 11.82
N LEU A 61 3.37 -6.48 11.04
CA LEU A 61 3.03 -5.15 11.54
C LEU A 61 2.04 -5.22 12.70
N LEU A 62 1.00 -6.05 12.58
CA LEU A 62 0.03 -6.28 13.68
C LEU A 62 0.70 -6.87 14.93
N TYR A 63 1.67 -7.78 14.75
CA TYR A 63 2.44 -8.34 15.86
C TYR A 63 3.27 -7.27 16.58
N VAL A 64 3.96 -6.40 15.82
CA VAL A 64 4.74 -5.29 16.40
C VAL A 64 3.83 -4.31 17.14
N MET A 65 2.67 -3.98 16.58
CA MET A 65 1.67 -3.12 17.24
C MET A 65 1.12 -3.76 18.53
N GLY A 66 0.92 -5.09 18.55
CA GLY A 66 0.53 -5.82 19.77
C GLY A 66 1.63 -5.84 20.84
N ARG A 67 2.90 -5.97 20.43
CA ARG A 67 4.06 -5.90 21.34
C ARG A 67 4.25 -4.50 21.93
N ASP A 68 3.97 -3.46 21.15
CA ASP A 68 4.09 -2.06 21.59
C ASP A 68 2.86 -1.62 22.43
N ASN A 69 2.04 -2.57 22.94
CA ASN A 69 0.83 -2.38 23.75
C ASN A 69 -0.29 -1.54 23.10
N VAL A 70 -0.24 -1.34 21.77
CA VAL A 70 -1.33 -0.69 21.01
C VAL A 70 -2.51 -1.63 20.79
N PHE A 71 -2.31 -2.94 20.91
CA PHE A 71 -3.39 -3.94 20.92
C PHE A 71 -3.24 -4.88 22.12
N PRO A 72 -4.30 -5.60 22.54
CA PRO A 72 -4.21 -6.56 23.64
C PRO A 72 -3.09 -7.58 23.42
N GLU A 73 -2.05 -7.50 24.25
CA GLU A 73 -0.81 -8.28 24.13
C GLU A 73 -1.06 -9.79 24.12
N ARG A 74 -2.10 -10.23 24.85
CA ARG A 74 -2.49 -11.65 24.94
C ARG A 74 -2.89 -12.29 23.61
N ILE A 75 -3.41 -11.51 22.65
CA ILE A 75 -3.91 -12.03 21.37
C ILE A 75 -2.93 -11.70 20.24
N PHE A 76 -2.45 -10.45 20.20
CA PHE A 76 -1.62 -9.96 19.08
C PHE A 76 -0.12 -10.13 19.31
N GLY A 77 0.33 -10.31 20.56
CA GLY A 77 1.72 -10.57 20.94
C GLY A 77 2.07 -12.06 21.08
N TYR A 78 1.09 -12.96 20.91
CA TYR A 78 1.31 -14.41 21.03
C TYR A 78 1.95 -14.99 19.76
N VAL A 79 3.18 -15.48 19.90
CA VAL A 79 3.90 -16.19 18.83
C VAL A 79 3.81 -17.68 19.08
N HIS A 80 3.43 -18.46 18.07
CA HIS A 80 3.34 -19.90 18.21
C HIS A 80 4.73 -20.51 18.49
N PRO A 81 4.96 -21.23 19.60
CA PRO A 81 6.30 -21.63 20.06
C PRO A 81 7.04 -22.56 19.07
N LYS A 82 6.31 -23.38 18.31
CA LYS A 82 6.87 -24.31 17.32
C LYS A 82 7.13 -23.69 15.93
N TRP A 83 6.35 -22.68 15.51
CA TRP A 83 6.42 -22.10 14.15
C TRP A 83 7.08 -20.71 14.14
N ARG A 84 7.26 -20.10 15.32
CA ARG A 84 7.77 -18.73 15.50
C ARG A 84 7.03 -17.67 14.68
N THR A 85 5.79 -17.98 14.28
CA THR A 85 4.91 -17.09 13.53
C THR A 85 3.72 -16.66 14.38
N PRO A 86 3.23 -15.41 14.23
CA PRO A 86 2.03 -14.94 14.89
C PRO A 86 0.80 -15.54 14.16
N ALA A 87 0.50 -16.81 14.41
CA ALA A 87 -0.53 -17.57 13.70
C ALA A 87 -1.93 -16.94 13.80
N LEU A 88 -2.26 -16.33 14.95
CA LEU A 88 -3.53 -15.62 15.14
C LEU A 88 -3.64 -14.39 14.22
N ASN A 89 -2.55 -13.62 14.08
CA ASN A 89 -2.54 -12.46 13.20
C ASN A 89 -2.66 -12.89 11.73
N VAL A 90 -2.00 -13.98 11.33
CA VAL A 90 -2.12 -14.54 9.98
C VAL A 90 -3.56 -14.96 9.67
N ILE A 91 -4.23 -15.66 10.60
CA ILE A 91 -5.63 -16.07 10.43
C ILE A 91 -6.54 -14.84 10.33
N MET A 92 -6.35 -13.84 11.20
CA MET A 92 -7.16 -12.62 11.18
C MET A 92 -7.00 -11.85 9.87
N VAL A 93 -5.76 -11.67 9.39
CA VAL A 93 -5.49 -11.04 8.09
C VAL A 93 -6.08 -11.89 6.96
N GLY A 94 -6.07 -13.21 7.07
CA GLY A 94 -6.73 -14.12 6.11
C GLY A 94 -8.24 -13.92 6.04
N ILE A 95 -8.92 -13.81 7.18
CA ILE A 95 -10.37 -13.54 7.24
C ILE A 95 -10.69 -12.17 6.62
N VAL A 96 -9.89 -11.15 6.92
CA VAL A 96 -10.05 -9.83 6.29
C VAL A 96 -9.77 -9.89 4.79
N ALA A 97 -8.77 -10.65 4.35
CA ALA A 97 -8.48 -10.83 2.93
C ALA A 97 -9.63 -11.55 2.18
N LEU A 98 -10.37 -12.46 2.82
CA LEU A 98 -11.56 -13.07 2.24
C LEU A 98 -12.68 -12.06 1.98
N SER A 99 -12.70 -10.93 2.69
CA SER A 99 -13.66 -9.86 2.40
C SER A 99 -13.46 -9.24 1.01
N ALA A 100 -12.29 -9.42 0.39
CA ALA A 100 -12.02 -9.00 -0.99
C ALA A 100 -12.99 -9.63 -2.02
N LEU A 101 -13.68 -10.73 -1.69
CA LEU A 101 -14.72 -11.30 -2.55
C LEU A 101 -15.97 -10.40 -2.68
N PHE A 102 -16.15 -9.44 -1.78
CA PHE A 102 -17.31 -8.53 -1.74
C PHE A 102 -16.98 -7.11 -2.17
N PHE A 103 -15.71 -6.78 -2.43
CA PHE A 103 -15.25 -5.45 -2.84
C PHE A 103 -14.78 -5.46 -4.29
N ASP A 104 -15.05 -4.37 -5.01
CA ASP A 104 -14.60 -4.19 -6.38
C ASP A 104 -13.15 -3.68 -6.44
N LEU A 105 -12.43 -3.99 -7.52
CA LEU A 105 -11.02 -3.62 -7.71
C LEU A 105 -10.82 -2.11 -7.63
N VAL A 106 -11.76 -1.33 -8.18
CA VAL A 106 -11.72 0.14 -8.15
C VAL A 106 -11.74 0.64 -6.71
N THR A 107 -12.62 0.09 -5.88
CA THR A 107 -12.73 0.48 -4.45
C THR A 107 -11.50 0.05 -3.64
N ALA A 108 -10.95 -1.14 -3.92
CA ALA A 108 -9.74 -1.62 -3.27
C ALA A 108 -8.52 -0.76 -3.60
N THR A 109 -8.33 -0.43 -4.88
CA THR A 109 -7.25 0.46 -5.34
C THR A 109 -7.41 1.87 -4.75
N ALA A 110 -8.64 2.39 -4.68
CA ALA A 110 -8.93 3.69 -4.06
C ALA A 110 -8.51 3.73 -2.58
N LEU A 111 -8.87 2.70 -1.79
CA LEU A 111 -8.47 2.57 -0.39
C LEU A 111 -6.95 2.46 -0.21
N ILE A 112 -6.29 1.69 -1.07
CA ILE A 112 -4.83 1.53 -1.04
C ILE A 112 -4.13 2.86 -1.36
N ASN A 113 -4.60 3.58 -2.38
CA ASN A 113 -4.04 4.88 -2.78
C ASN A 113 -4.18 5.91 -1.65
N PHE A 114 -5.36 5.99 -1.03
CA PHE A 114 -5.58 6.87 0.12
C PHE A 114 -4.67 6.49 1.30
N GLY A 115 -4.63 5.21 1.67
CA GLY A 115 -3.80 4.73 2.77
C GLY A 115 -2.31 4.99 2.55
N ALA A 116 -1.82 4.79 1.32
CA ALA A 116 -0.45 5.08 0.94
C ALA A 116 -0.15 6.59 1.05
N LEU A 117 -1.02 7.46 0.53
CA LEU A 117 -0.83 8.91 0.63
C LEU A 117 -0.80 9.40 2.08
N VAL A 118 -1.71 8.90 2.91
CA VAL A 118 -1.73 9.20 4.35
C VAL A 118 -0.43 8.73 4.99
N ALA A 119 -0.01 7.49 4.77
CA ALA A 119 1.24 6.95 5.31
C ALA A 119 2.47 7.75 4.86
N PHE A 120 2.57 8.07 3.57
CA PHE A 120 3.69 8.89 3.05
C PHE A 120 3.67 10.31 3.61
N THR A 121 2.49 10.91 3.80
CA THR A 121 2.37 12.22 4.46
C THR A 121 2.89 12.14 5.89
N PHE A 122 2.47 11.14 6.67
CA PHE A 122 2.92 10.94 8.04
C PHE A 122 4.41 10.61 8.14
N VAL A 123 4.97 9.83 7.21
CA VAL A 123 6.40 9.54 7.17
C VAL A 123 7.20 10.82 6.90
N ASN A 124 6.82 11.63 5.90
CA ASN A 124 7.49 12.90 5.63
C ASN A 124 7.41 13.85 6.83
N LEU A 125 6.24 13.95 7.47
CA LEU A 125 6.04 14.75 8.68
C LEU A 125 6.86 14.21 9.88
N SER A 126 6.94 12.89 10.03
CA SER A 126 7.70 12.23 11.08
C SER A 126 9.20 12.44 10.90
N VAL A 127 9.71 12.34 9.66
CA VAL A 127 11.11 12.66 9.34
C VAL A 127 11.41 14.10 9.68
N TYR A 128 10.55 15.04 9.25
CA TYR A 128 10.71 16.46 9.59
C TYR A 128 10.75 16.67 11.11
N ASN A 129 9.75 16.19 11.86
CA ASN A 129 9.68 16.37 13.31
C ASN A 129 10.82 15.65 14.06
N HIS A 130 11.18 14.43 13.66
CA HIS A 130 12.20 13.63 14.34
C HIS A 130 13.61 14.18 14.10
N PHE A 131 13.97 14.48 12.86
CA PHE A 131 15.31 14.97 12.53
C PHE A 131 15.51 16.44 12.88
N TRP A 132 14.50 17.28 12.63
CA TRP A 132 14.59 18.72 12.90
C TRP A 132 14.37 19.05 14.38
N ARG A 133 13.27 18.57 14.97
CA ARG A 133 12.87 18.98 16.33
C ARG A 133 13.49 18.13 17.44
N ARG A 134 13.58 16.81 17.27
CA ARG A 134 14.10 15.92 18.33
C ARG A 134 15.62 15.72 18.30
N LYS A 135 16.22 15.53 17.13
CA LYS A 135 17.66 15.24 17.03
C LYS A 135 18.55 16.45 16.76
N GLY A 136 18.01 17.59 16.33
CA GLY A 136 18.77 18.83 16.17
C GLY A 136 19.99 18.67 15.24
N TYR A 137 19.92 17.82 14.22
CA TYR A 137 21.01 17.61 13.26
C TYR A 137 21.08 18.76 12.25
N ASN A 138 21.43 19.95 12.75
CA ASN A 138 21.65 21.16 11.96
C ASN A 138 23.15 21.51 11.84
N LYS A 139 24.04 20.51 11.96
CA LYS A 139 25.49 20.74 12.04
C LYS A 139 26.23 20.74 10.70
N THR A 140 25.71 20.08 9.66
CA THR A 140 26.40 19.98 8.36
C THR A 140 25.48 20.33 7.19
N TRP A 141 26.00 20.99 6.15
CA TRP A 141 25.24 21.29 4.92
C TRP A 141 24.73 20.04 4.19
N LYS A 142 25.46 18.92 4.26
CA LYS A 142 25.01 17.61 3.74
C LYS A 142 23.79 17.06 4.49
N ASP A 143 23.72 17.29 5.80
CA ASP A 143 22.61 16.84 6.65
C ASP A 143 21.35 17.67 6.37
N ARG A 144 21.49 18.99 6.17
CA ARG A 144 20.37 19.82 5.72
C ARG A 144 19.83 19.37 4.36
N PHE A 145 20.71 19.02 3.42
CA PHE A 145 20.25 18.56 2.10
C PHE A 145 19.53 17.20 2.18
N HIS A 146 20.07 16.23 2.93
CA HIS A 146 19.45 14.90 3.03
C HIS A 146 18.21 14.88 3.94
N TYR A 147 18.20 15.62 5.04
CA TYR A 147 17.14 15.53 6.05
C TYR A 147 16.10 16.65 5.96
N LEU A 148 16.31 17.69 5.15
CA LEU A 148 15.32 18.73 4.89
C LEU A 148 14.83 18.69 3.43
N LEU A 149 15.74 18.75 2.45
CA LEU A 149 15.34 18.86 1.04
C LEU A 149 14.67 17.58 0.52
N LEU A 150 15.20 16.40 0.80
CA LEU A 150 14.58 15.13 0.37
C LEU A 150 13.16 14.94 0.93
N PRO A 151 12.91 15.08 2.25
CA PRO A 151 11.54 14.98 2.78
C PRO A 151 10.64 16.16 2.38
N MET A 152 11.16 17.36 2.10
CA MET A 152 10.34 18.45 1.55
C MET A 152 9.89 18.17 0.11
N VAL A 153 10.78 17.65 -0.74
CA VAL A 153 10.43 17.23 -2.10
C VAL A 153 9.42 16.07 -2.06
N GLY A 154 9.63 15.11 -1.13
CA GLY A 154 8.67 14.05 -0.87
C GLY A 154 7.31 14.57 -0.44
N ALA A 155 7.26 15.47 0.53
CA ALA A 155 6.02 16.10 1.00
C ALA A 155 5.32 16.90 -0.11
N LEU A 156 6.06 17.63 -0.94
CA LEU A 156 5.52 18.39 -2.06
C LEU A 156 4.94 17.46 -3.13
N THR A 157 5.64 16.38 -3.46
CA THR A 157 5.15 15.35 -4.41
C THR A 157 3.88 14.70 -3.89
N VAL A 158 3.84 14.32 -2.60
CA VAL A 158 2.64 13.78 -1.96
C VAL A 158 1.50 14.80 -1.97
N GLY A 159 1.79 16.08 -1.74
CA GLY A 159 0.81 17.16 -1.85
C GLY A 159 0.21 17.30 -3.25
N VAL A 160 1.02 17.17 -4.30
CA VAL A 160 0.53 17.15 -5.69
C VAL A 160 -0.36 15.93 -5.94
N LEU A 161 0.00 14.76 -5.39
CA LEU A 161 -0.82 13.55 -5.52
C LEU A 161 -2.16 13.66 -4.79
N TRP A 162 -2.22 14.36 -3.66
CA TRP A 162 -3.49 14.66 -2.97
C TRP A 162 -4.45 15.48 -3.85
N LEU A 163 -3.93 16.44 -4.62
CA LEU A 163 -4.74 17.26 -5.52
C LEU A 163 -5.26 16.49 -6.74
N ASN A 164 -4.56 15.43 -7.15
CA ASN A 164 -4.96 14.56 -8.26
C ASN A 164 -5.76 13.33 -7.79
N LEU A 165 -6.05 13.22 -6.49
CA LEU A 165 -6.74 12.06 -5.95
C LEU A 165 -8.23 12.11 -6.30
N GLU A 166 -8.77 10.98 -6.74
CA GLU A 166 -10.20 10.83 -7.07
C GLU A 166 -11.09 11.03 -5.82
N ALA A 167 -12.24 11.69 -5.99
CA ALA A 167 -13.17 11.99 -4.90
C ALA A 167 -13.68 10.74 -4.16
N THR A 168 -13.80 9.61 -4.88
CA THR A 168 -14.13 8.29 -4.34
C THR A 168 -13.08 7.79 -3.35
N SER A 169 -11.79 7.95 -3.68
CA SER A 169 -10.67 7.60 -2.78
C SER A 169 -10.66 8.46 -1.51
N LEU A 170 -11.00 9.75 -1.64
CA LEU A 170 -11.00 10.68 -0.52
C LEU A 170 -12.15 10.40 0.46
N THR A 171 -13.35 10.13 -0.05
CA THR A 171 -14.52 9.80 0.78
C THR A 171 -14.37 8.46 1.51
N LEU A 172 -14.03 7.39 0.80
CA LEU A 172 -13.78 6.07 1.41
C LEU A 172 -12.63 6.13 2.42
N GLY A 173 -11.58 6.85 2.07
CA GLY A 173 -10.43 7.08 2.94
C GLY A 173 -10.79 7.82 4.22
N LEU A 174 -11.58 8.90 4.14
CA LEU A 174 -12.04 9.65 5.31
C LEU A 174 -12.94 8.80 6.22
N VAL A 175 -13.86 8.02 5.67
CA VAL A 175 -14.70 7.10 6.46
C VAL A 175 -13.82 6.10 7.21
N TRP A 176 -12.84 5.52 6.52
CA TRP A 176 -11.90 4.58 7.15
C TRP A 176 -11.02 5.24 8.22
N ALA A 177 -10.51 6.44 7.95
CA ALA A 177 -9.73 7.21 8.91
C ALA A 177 -10.56 7.59 10.15
N ALA A 178 -11.82 7.96 9.97
CA ALA A 178 -12.75 8.25 11.06
C ALA A 178 -12.97 7.00 11.93
N LEU A 179 -13.21 5.83 11.32
CA LEU A 179 -13.31 4.56 12.06
C LEU A 179 -12.03 4.24 12.83
N GLY A 180 -10.86 4.43 12.21
CA GLY A 180 -9.56 4.24 12.87
C GLY A 180 -9.34 5.18 14.05
N LEU A 181 -9.71 6.46 13.92
CA LEU A 181 -9.62 7.44 15.01
C LEU A 181 -10.61 7.14 16.14
N LEU A 182 -11.83 6.70 15.83
CA LEU A 182 -12.80 6.26 16.85
C LEU A 182 -12.27 5.04 17.62
N TYR A 183 -11.65 4.09 16.92
CA TYR A 183 -11.02 2.94 17.56
C TYR A 183 -9.84 3.35 18.47
N LEU A 184 -8.95 4.22 17.98
CA LEU A 184 -7.81 4.72 18.76
C LEU A 184 -8.24 5.53 19.99
N THR A 185 -9.26 6.38 19.86
CA THR A 185 -9.79 7.16 20.98
C THR A 185 -10.47 6.28 22.02
N TYR A 186 -11.19 5.23 21.61
CA TYR A 186 -11.72 4.23 22.54
C TYR A 186 -10.60 3.51 23.29
N LEU A 187 -9.54 3.10 22.59
CA LEU A 187 -8.39 2.41 23.18
C LEU A 187 -7.60 3.32 24.16
N THR A 188 -7.33 4.57 23.77
CA THR A 188 -6.56 5.53 24.61
C THR A 188 -7.31 5.94 25.87
N ARG A 189 -8.64 5.74 25.90
CA ARG A 189 -9.50 6.05 27.04
C ARG A 189 -9.65 4.88 28.03
N ARG A 190 -9.13 3.69 27.71
CA ARG A 190 -9.02 2.53 28.60
C ARG A 190 -7.63 2.43 29.20
#